data_AF-A0A6N7FX34-F1
#
_entry.id   AF-A0A6N7FX34-F1
#
_cell.length_a   1.000
_cell.length_b   1.000
_cell.length_c   1.000
_cell.angle_alpha   90.00
_cell.angle_beta   90.00
_cell.angle_gamma   90.00
#
_symmetry.space_group_name_H-M   'P 1'
#
loop_
_entity.id
_entity.type
_entity.pdbx_description
1 polymer ?
#
loop_
_entity_poly.entity_id
_entity_poly.type
_entity_poly.pdbx_seq_one_letter_code
_entity_poly.pdbx_strand_id
1 'polypeptide(L)'
;MKLLIDTAGVQFTVGREGQPKNDQNGVQRVERNTNVPMWSVQLVAVDNGGAEVINVTVTAAQPPKVTVGSLVTPTELQAIPWAQNGRNGVAYRATDIKPHTASKSSSTASAS
;
A
#
# COMPACT_ATOMS: atom_id res chain seq x y z
N MET A 1 10.67 -17.28 -6.26
CA MET A 1 11.51 -16.18 -5.76
C MET A 1 10.63 -14.94 -5.58
N LYS A 2 10.78 -14.17 -4.50
CA LYS A 2 10.14 -12.86 -4.30
C LYS A 2 11.23 -11.78 -4.25
N LEU A 3 11.01 -10.63 -4.91
CA LEU A 3 11.91 -9.46 -4.82
C LEU A 3 11.36 -8.53 -3.74
N LEU A 4 11.81 -8.71 -2.50
CA LEU A 4 11.40 -7.87 -1.39
C LEU A 4 12.17 -6.54 -1.44
N ILE A 5 11.46 -5.43 -1.25
CA ILE A 5 12.01 -4.10 -1.17
C ILE A 5 12.44 -3.85 0.28
N ASP A 6 13.68 -3.39 0.47
CA ASP A 6 14.09 -2.86 1.76
C ASP A 6 13.41 -1.50 1.97
N THR A 7 12.64 -1.40 3.06
CA THR A 7 11.89 -0.20 3.41
C THR A 7 12.61 0.66 4.45
N ALA A 8 13.84 0.29 4.84
CA ALA A 8 14.64 1.09 5.77
C ALA A 8 14.92 2.49 5.21
N GLY A 9 14.65 3.52 6.01
CA GLY A 9 14.84 4.93 5.60
C GLY A 9 13.79 5.48 4.64
N VAL A 10 12.74 4.71 4.31
CA VAL A 10 11.64 5.15 3.45
C VAL A 10 10.39 5.40 4.30
N GLN A 11 9.82 6.59 4.20
CA GLN A 11 8.56 6.94 4.83
C GLN A 11 7.40 6.69 3.86
N PHE A 12 6.36 5.99 4.30
CA PHE A 12 5.15 5.76 3.51
C PHE A 12 3.95 6.50 4.10
N THR A 13 3.26 7.27 3.25
CA THR A 13 2.01 7.95 3.59
C THR A 13 0.91 7.48 2.64
N VAL A 14 -0.32 7.32 3.14
CA VAL A 14 -1.45 6.91 2.30
C VAL A 14 -1.87 8.08 1.40
N GLY A 15 -1.77 7.92 0.08
CA GLY A 15 -2.32 8.84 -0.92
C GLY A 15 -3.78 8.55 -1.27
N ARG A 16 -4.18 7.27 -1.20
CA ARG A 16 -5.56 6.81 -1.39
C ARG A 16 -5.80 5.53 -0.61
N GLU A 17 -6.94 5.46 0.09
CA GLU A 17 -7.37 4.28 0.84
C GLU A 17 -7.59 3.06 -0.08
N GLY A 18 -7.77 1.88 0.54
CA GLY A 18 -8.00 0.64 -0.19
C GLY A 18 -9.23 0.69 -1.08
N GLN A 19 -9.01 0.63 -2.40
CA GLN A 19 -10.05 0.50 -3.40
C GLN A 19 -10.05 -0.90 -4.01
N PRO A 20 -11.21 -1.46 -4.41
CA PRO A 20 -11.26 -2.68 -5.19
C PRO A 20 -10.35 -2.60 -6.42
N LYS A 21 -9.48 -3.59 -6.61
CA LYS A 21 -8.65 -3.67 -7.82
C LYS A 21 -9.45 -4.34 -8.93
N ASN A 22 -10.17 -3.55 -9.70
CA ASN A 22 -11.07 -4.06 -10.73
C ASN A 22 -10.34 -4.41 -12.04
N ASP A 23 -10.91 -5.33 -12.80
CA ASP A 23 -10.53 -5.61 -14.19
C ASP A 23 -11.21 -4.63 -15.18
N GLN A 24 -11.05 -4.87 -16.47
CA GLN A 24 -11.62 -4.03 -17.53
C GLN A 24 -13.15 -4.04 -17.57
N ASN A 25 -13.78 -5.05 -16.97
CA ASN A 25 -15.23 -5.19 -16.90
C ASN A 25 -15.81 -4.65 -15.58
N GLY A 26 -14.96 -4.05 -14.72
CA GLY A 26 -15.37 -3.54 -13.42
C GLY A 26 -15.49 -4.62 -12.34
N VAL A 27 -15.11 -5.87 -12.62
CA VAL A 27 -15.16 -6.96 -11.64
C VAL A 27 -13.92 -6.92 -10.76
N GLN A 28 -14.09 -7.00 -9.44
CA GLN A 28 -12.96 -7.03 -8.52
C GLN A 28 -12.11 -8.27 -8.78
N ARG A 29 -10.81 -8.05 -8.99
CA ARG A 29 -9.86 -9.13 -9.16
C ARG A 29 -9.65 -9.88 -7.85
N VAL A 30 -9.49 -11.19 -7.97
CA VAL A 30 -9.09 -12.07 -6.88
C VAL A 30 -7.73 -12.69 -7.16
N GLU A 31 -7.02 -13.08 -6.11
CA GLU A 31 -5.81 -13.89 -6.25
C GLU A 31 -6.16 -15.28 -6.78
N ARG A 32 -5.51 -15.67 -7.89
CA ARG A 32 -5.84 -16.88 -8.65
C ARG A 32 -5.85 -18.17 -7.82
N ASN A 33 -4.95 -18.27 -6.84
CA ASN A 33 -4.77 -19.51 -6.08
C ASN A 33 -5.67 -19.60 -4.83
N THR A 34 -6.05 -18.46 -4.27
CA THR A 34 -6.76 -18.38 -2.97
C THR A 34 -8.18 -17.84 -3.10
N ASN A 35 -8.54 -17.29 -4.27
CA ASN A 35 -9.78 -16.55 -4.52
C ASN A 35 -10.04 -15.38 -3.55
N VAL A 36 -8.99 -14.87 -2.91
CA VAL A 36 -9.10 -13.73 -1.99
C VAL A 36 -9.13 -12.42 -2.79
N PRO A 37 -10.01 -11.45 -2.44
CA PRO A 37 -10.08 -10.15 -3.11
C PRO A 37 -8.76 -9.38 -3.10
N MET A 38 -8.49 -8.69 -4.20
CA MET A 38 -7.38 -7.75 -4.32
C MET A 38 -7.86 -6.32 -4.11
N TRP A 39 -7.10 -5.59 -3.30
CA TRP A 39 -7.27 -4.17 -3.01
C TRP A 39 -6.06 -3.40 -3.52
N SER A 40 -6.27 -2.17 -4.00
CA SER A 40 -5.21 -1.24 -4.36
C SER A 40 -5.20 -0.09 -3.37
N VAL A 41 -4.07 0.11 -2.69
CA VAL A 41 -3.82 1.26 -1.82
C VAL A 41 -2.75 2.11 -2.49
N GLN A 42 -2.96 3.42 -2.60
CA GLN A 42 -1.92 4.32 -3.12
C GLN A 42 -1.07 4.80 -1.95
N LEU A 43 0.24 4.61 -2.05
CA LEU A 43 1.23 5.10 -1.09
C LEU A 43 2.11 6.15 -1.76
N VAL A 44 2.48 7.17 -1.00
CA VAL A 44 3.58 8.08 -1.30
C VAL A 44 4.77 7.57 -0.50
N ALA A 45 5.81 7.10 -1.21
CA ALA A 45 7.08 6.68 -0.64
C ALA A 45 8.06 7.85 -0.71
N VAL A 46 8.64 8.24 0.42
CA VAL A 46 9.57 9.38 0.50
C VAL A 46 10.87 8.92 1.14
N ASP A 47 11.98 9.21 0.48
CA ASP A 47 13.33 9.00 0.98
C ASP A 47 14.22 10.24 0.69
N ASN A 48 15.53 10.10 0.89
CA ASN A 48 16.49 11.18 0.64
C ASN A 48 16.58 11.59 -0.84
N GLY A 49 16.13 10.74 -1.77
CA GLY A 49 16.10 11.00 -3.20
C GLY A 49 14.85 11.71 -3.68
N GLY A 50 13.77 11.70 -2.90
CA GLY A 50 12.53 12.41 -3.21
C GLY A 50 11.29 11.59 -2.88
N ALA A 51 10.19 11.88 -3.59
CA ALA A 51 8.91 11.23 -3.40
C ALA A 51 8.45 10.50 -4.66
N GLU A 52 8.02 9.25 -4.50
CA GLU A 52 7.39 8.44 -5.54
C GLU A 52 5.97 8.01 -5.10
N VAL A 53 5.03 7.99 -6.04
CA VAL A 53 3.67 7.49 -5.79
C VAL A 53 3.53 6.09 -6.37
N ILE A 54 3.24 5.11 -5.52
CA ILE A 54 3.09 3.71 -5.90
C ILE A 54 1.69 3.18 -5.58
N ASN A 55 1.16 2.32 -6.46
CA ASN A 55 -0.07 1.57 -6.19
C ASN A 55 0.30 0.18 -5.68
N VAL A 56 0.02 -0.08 -4.41
CA VAL A 56 0.32 -1.35 -3.74
C VAL A 56 -0.91 -2.23 -3.73
N THR A 57 -0.76 -3.44 -4.27
CA THR A 57 -1.81 -4.46 -4.21
C THR A 57 -1.73 -5.22 -2.89
N VAL A 58 -2.84 -5.30 -2.16
CA VAL A 58 -2.99 -6.12 -0.96
C VAL A 58 -4.06 -7.18 -1.21
N THR A 59 -3.79 -8.42 -0.84
CA THR A 59 -4.74 -9.54 -0.99
C THR A 59 -5.32 -9.85 0.39
N ALA A 60 -6.58 -9.48 0.61
CA ALA A 60 -7.24 -9.61 1.92
C ALA A 60 -8.77 -9.69 1.75
N ALA A 61 -9.45 -10.31 2.71
CA ALA A 61 -10.91 -10.42 2.70
C ALA A 61 -11.62 -9.06 2.78
N GLN A 62 -10.97 -8.06 3.37
CA GLN A 62 -11.46 -6.68 3.55
C GLN A 62 -10.33 -5.70 3.20
N PRO A 63 -10.64 -4.45 2.81
CA PRO A 63 -9.61 -3.47 2.52
C PRO A 63 -8.75 -3.17 3.77
N PRO A 64 -7.46 -2.86 3.61
CA PRO A 64 -6.64 -2.34 4.71
C PRO A 64 -7.30 -1.12 5.36
N LYS A 65 -7.37 -1.11 6.69
CA LYS A 65 -7.94 -0.01 7.47
C LYS A 65 -6.89 1.10 7.63
N VAL A 66 -6.75 1.91 6.60
CA VAL A 66 -5.79 3.04 6.54
C VAL A 66 -6.49 4.28 6.02
N THR A 67 -6.02 5.46 6.43
CA THR A 67 -6.66 6.75 6.10
C THR A 67 -5.70 7.63 5.32
N VAL A 68 -6.21 8.41 4.36
CA VAL A 68 -5.38 9.35 3.58
C VAL A 68 -4.57 10.26 4.52
N GLY A 69 -3.29 10.45 4.21
CA GLY A 69 -2.37 11.25 5.02
C GLY A 69 -1.76 10.53 6.23
N SER A 70 -2.24 9.32 6.58
CA SER A 70 -1.64 8.56 7.69
C SER A 70 -0.32 7.93 7.30
N LEU A 71 0.64 7.90 8.23
CA LEU A 71 1.86 7.13 8.11
C LEU A 71 1.58 5.63 8.24
N VAL A 72 2.16 4.85 7.35
CA VAL A 72 1.96 3.39 7.30
C VAL A 72 3.29 2.66 7.09
N THR A 73 3.33 1.38 7.46
CA THR A 73 4.39 0.44 7.10
C THR A 73 3.79 -0.69 6.24
N PRO A 74 4.15 -0.81 4.94
CA PRO A 74 3.79 -1.98 4.15
C PRO A 74 4.60 -3.20 4.62
N THR A 75 3.93 -4.35 4.78
CA THR A 75 4.57 -5.62 5.20
C THR A 75 4.91 -6.48 3.99
N GLU A 76 6.12 -7.04 3.96
CA GLU A 76 6.66 -7.81 2.82
C GLU A 76 6.45 -7.11 1.46
N LEU A 77 6.80 -5.81 1.38
CA LEU A 77 6.65 -5.05 0.15
C LEU A 77 7.50 -5.70 -0.96
N GLN A 78 6.84 -6.13 -2.02
CA GLN A 78 7.41 -6.86 -3.13
C GLN A 78 7.33 -6.03 -4.41
N ALA A 79 8.44 -5.96 -5.14
CA ALA A 79 8.48 -5.52 -6.53
C ALA A 79 8.23 -6.70 -7.47
N ILE A 80 7.40 -6.50 -8.48
CA ILE A 80 7.12 -7.49 -9.53
C ILE A 80 7.34 -6.81 -10.88
N PRO A 81 8.57 -6.88 -11.42
CA PRO A 81 8.85 -6.41 -12.77
C PRO A 81 8.05 -7.22 -13.78
N TRP A 82 7.52 -6.55 -14.79
CA TRP A 82 6.81 -7.19 -15.89
C TRP A 82 7.12 -6.48 -17.21
N ALA A 83 7.02 -7.24 -18.29
CA ALA A 83 7.06 -6.74 -19.66
C ALA A 83 6.03 -7.52 -20.49
N GLN A 84 5.11 -6.82 -21.15
CA GLN A 84 4.07 -7.42 -21.98
C GLN A 84 3.66 -6.46 -23.09
N ASN A 85 3.56 -6.96 -24.33
CA ASN A 85 3.08 -6.20 -25.50
C ASN A 85 3.80 -4.85 -25.68
N GLY A 86 5.12 -4.83 -25.55
CA GLY A 86 5.94 -3.61 -25.68
C GLY A 86 5.83 -2.62 -24.52
N ARG A 87 5.08 -2.94 -23.46
CA ARG A 87 5.02 -2.16 -22.21
C ARG A 87 5.79 -2.88 -21.12
N ASN A 88 6.36 -2.13 -20.20
CA ASN A 88 7.07 -2.63 -19.03
C ASN A 88 6.74 -1.78 -17.80
N GLY A 89 6.99 -2.34 -16.62
CA GLY A 89 6.83 -1.63 -15.37
C GLY A 89 7.08 -2.51 -14.16
N VAL A 90 6.80 -1.95 -12.99
CA VAL A 90 6.87 -2.66 -11.71
C VAL A 90 5.48 -2.63 -11.08
N ALA A 91 4.96 -3.80 -10.73
CA ALA A 91 3.80 -3.89 -9.86
C ALA A 91 4.26 -4.06 -8.42
N TYR A 92 3.63 -3.34 -7.49
CA TYR A 92 3.92 -3.44 -6.07
C TYR A 92 2.85 -4.28 -5.36
N ARG A 93 3.28 -5.16 -4.46
CA ARG A 93 2.40 -6.00 -3.66
C ARG A 93 2.89 -6.04 -2.22
N ALA A 94 1.98 -6.01 -1.26
CA ALA A 94 2.28 -6.19 0.16
C ALA A 94 1.30 -7.22 0.75
N THR A 95 1.70 -7.88 1.83
CA THR A 95 0.80 -8.78 2.57
C THR A 95 -0.15 -8.02 3.49
N ASP A 96 0.28 -6.85 3.98
CA ASP A 96 -0.51 -5.96 4.84
C ASP A 96 0.02 -4.52 4.74
N ILE A 97 -0.77 -3.53 5.14
CA ILE A 97 -0.36 -2.14 5.29
C ILE A 97 -0.80 -1.66 6.67
N LYS A 98 0.17 -1.50 7.56
CA LYS A 98 -0.09 -1.21 8.98
C LYS A 98 -0.02 0.28 9.24
N PRO A 99 -1.04 0.91 9.85
CA PRO A 99 -0.93 2.29 10.30
C PRO A 99 0.11 2.40 11.42
N HIS A 100 0.93 3.45 11.39
CA HIS A 100 1.63 3.89 12.58
C HIS A 100 0.55 4.42 13.52
N THR A 101 0.27 3.71 14.61
CA THR A 101 -0.60 4.25 15.65
C THR A 101 0.10 5.47 16.24
N ALA A 102 -0.36 6.66 15.86
CA ALA A 102 -0.02 7.85 16.62
C ALA A 102 -0.59 7.64 18.02
N SER A 103 0.29 7.43 19.00
CA SER A 103 -0.08 7.56 20.40
C SER A 103 -0.72 8.95 20.53
N LYS A 104 -2.03 9.01 20.71
CA LYS A 104 -2.73 10.26 21.04
C LYS A 104 -2.12 10.75 22.34
N SER A 105 -1.14 11.65 22.28
CA SER A 105 -0.78 12.49 23.40
C SER A 105 -1.98 13.39 23.64
N SER A 106 -2.82 13.01 24.59
CA SER A 106 -3.89 13.86 25.11
C SER A 106 -3.25 15.08 25.77
N SER A 107 -3.05 16.16 25.01
CA SER A 107 -2.82 17.47 25.58
C SER A 107 -4.16 18.00 26.10
N THR A 108 -4.55 17.56 27.29
CA THR A 108 -5.55 18.28 28.08
C THR A 108 -4.90 19.59 28.47
N ALA A 109 -5.22 20.64 27.72
CA ALA A 109 -4.90 22.00 28.11
C ALA A 109 -5.70 22.34 29.37
N SER A 110 -4.98 22.53 30.48
CA SER A 110 -5.53 23.07 31.73
C SER A 110 -6.01 24.49 31.46
N ALA A 111 -7.33 24.71 31.45
CA ALA A 111 -7.90 26.05 31.54
C ALA A 111 -7.85 26.51 33.00
N SER A 112 -7.34 27.73 33.18
CA SER A 112 -7.19 28.48 34.44
C SER A 112 -8.51 29.10 34.87
#